data_AF-X4ZPT5-F1
#
_entry.id   AF-X4ZPT5-F1
#
_cell.length_a   1.000
_cell.length_b   1.000
_cell.length_c   1.000
_cell.angle_alpha   90.00
_cell.angle_beta   90.00
_cell.angle_gamma   90.00
#
_symmetry.space_group_name_H-M   'P 1'
#
loop_
_entity.id
_entity.type
_entity.pdbx_description
1 polymer ?
#
loop_
_entity_poly.entity_id
_entity_poly.type
_entity_poly.pdbx_seq_one_letter_code
_entity_poly.pdbx_strand_id
1 'polypeptide(L)'
;MNLGRGTKGLYYRKLRRRFIVIHNELSLEWQRFVCAHELGHDRLHKGINRFFIEENSYFAPGKLERQANRFAVLLLSAAASPEHDESLENFYSRLGIPPEVGFFSEP
;
A
#
# COMPACT_ATOMS: atom_id res chain seq x y z
N MET A 1 7.78 -7.16 -12.46
CA MET A 1 9.21 -7.49 -12.33
C MET A 1 9.33 -8.43 -11.15
N ASN A 2 10.05 -9.55 -11.26
CA ASN A 2 10.28 -10.39 -10.09
C ASN A 2 11.32 -9.67 -9.21
N LEU A 3 10.93 -9.33 -7.98
CA LEU A 3 11.76 -8.56 -7.02
C LEU A 3 12.42 -9.45 -5.96
N GLY A 4 12.39 -10.78 -6.11
CA GLY A 4 12.88 -11.73 -5.11
C GLY A 4 11.88 -12.06 -4.01
N ARG A 5 12.31 -12.86 -3.02
CA ARG A 5 11.46 -13.29 -1.91
C ARG A 5 11.38 -12.18 -0.86
N GLY A 6 10.19 -11.60 -0.69
CA GLY A 6 9.88 -10.65 0.38
C GLY A 6 9.53 -9.23 -0.08
N THR A 7 9.87 -8.86 -1.31
CA THR A 7 9.58 -7.51 -1.84
C THR A 7 8.35 -7.54 -2.76
N LYS A 8 7.27 -6.91 -2.31
CA LYS A 8 6.00 -6.79 -3.06
C LYS A 8 5.97 -5.57 -4.00
N GLY A 9 6.66 -4.49 -3.64
CA GLY A 9 6.69 -3.25 -4.38
C GLY A 9 7.93 -2.44 -4.08
N LEU A 10 8.13 -1.39 -4.87
CA LEU A 10 9.22 -0.47 -4.65
C LEU A 10 8.94 0.91 -5.23
N TYR A 11 9.13 1.93 -4.41
CA TYR A 11 9.28 3.31 -4.84
C TYR A 11 10.74 3.76 -4.91
N TYR A 12 11.12 4.48 -5.96
CA TYR A 12 12.40 5.19 -6.01
C TYR A 12 12.38 6.41 -6.94
N ARG A 13 13.36 7.28 -6.73
CA ARG A 13 13.58 8.49 -7.53
C ARG A 13 14.95 8.44 -8.20
N LYS A 14 15.00 8.65 -9.52
CA LYS A 14 16.25 8.74 -10.30
C LYS A 14 16.13 9.84 -11.33
N LEU A 15 17.15 10.71 -11.42
CA LEU A 15 17.21 11.81 -12.40
C LEU A 15 15.93 12.67 -12.44
N ARG A 16 15.43 13.07 -11.26
CA ARG A 16 14.16 13.82 -11.06
C ARG A 16 12.89 13.08 -11.50
N ARG A 17 12.99 11.85 -12.01
CA ARG A 17 11.85 10.98 -12.33
C ARG A 17 11.54 10.07 -11.14
N ARG A 18 10.26 9.76 -10.96
CA ARG A 18 9.74 8.93 -9.89
C ARG A 18 9.17 7.65 -10.48
N PHE A 19 9.49 6.53 -9.86
CA PHE A 19 9.12 5.20 -10.35
C PHE A 19 8.48 4.42 -9.21
N ILE A 20 7.36 3.77 -9.54
CA ILE A 20 6.75 2.72 -8.73
C ILE A 20 6.93 1.43 -9.52
N VAL A 21 7.51 0.42 -8.89
CA VAL A 21 7.71 -0.91 -9.46
C VAL A 21 6.90 -1.89 -8.63
N ILE A 22 6.11 -2.72 -9.32
CA ILE A 22 5.22 -3.69 -8.70
C ILE A 22 5.72 -5.09 -9.03
N HIS A 23 5.72 -5.97 -8.03
CA HIS A 23 6.05 -7.37 -8.22
C HIS A 23 4.96 -8.04 -9.09
N ASN A 24 5.34 -8.64 -10.23
CA ASN A 24 4.36 -9.08 -11.25
C ASN A 24 3.64 -10.40 -10.91
N GLU A 25 4.15 -11.17 -9.95
CA GLU A 25 3.53 -12.41 -9.47
C GLU A 25 2.46 -12.16 -8.39
N LEU A 26 2.20 -10.91 -8.03
CA LEU A 26 1.10 -10.56 -7.12
C LEU A 26 -0.25 -10.67 -7.84
N SER A 27 -1.31 -11.00 -7.09
CA SER A 27 -2.69 -10.88 -7.59
C SER A 27 -3.00 -9.43 -7.95
N LEU A 28 -4.00 -9.20 -8.81
CA LEU A 28 -4.36 -7.85 -9.25
C LEU A 28 -4.74 -6.93 -8.07
N GLU A 29 -5.44 -7.47 -7.08
CA GLU A 29 -5.79 -6.77 -5.82
C GLU A 29 -4.53 -6.31 -5.08
N TRP A 30 -3.57 -7.22 -4.90
CA TRP A 30 -2.29 -6.89 -4.28
C TRP A 30 -1.47 -5.89 -5.10
N GLN A 31 -1.47 -5.99 -6.43
CA GLN A 31 -0.80 -5.02 -7.29
C GLN A 31 -1.41 -3.62 -7.14
N ARG A 32 -2.75 -3.51 -7.11
CA ARG A 32 -3.46 -2.24 -6.91
C ARG A 32 -3.18 -1.65 -5.54
N PHE A 33 -3.23 -2.49 -4.49
CA PHE A 33 -2.92 -2.06 -3.13
C PHE A 33 -1.47 -1.56 -3.00
N VAL A 34 -0.49 -2.35 -3.46
CA VAL A 34 0.93 -1.97 -3.44
C VAL A 34 1.16 -0.67 -4.20
N CYS A 35 0.55 -0.50 -5.38
CA CYS A 35 0.66 0.75 -6.13
C CYS A 35 0.17 1.97 -5.33
N ALA A 36 -0.99 1.85 -4.67
CA ALA A 36 -1.55 2.90 -3.83
C ALA A 36 -0.69 3.16 -2.58
N HIS A 37 -0.11 2.12 -2.00
CA HIS A 37 0.81 2.21 -0.87
C HIS A 37 2.11 2.97 -1.23
N GLU A 38 2.76 2.60 -2.33
CA GLU A 38 3.98 3.28 -2.81
C GLU A 38 3.70 4.75 -3.21
N LEU A 39 2.49 5.04 -3.71
CA LEU A 39 2.04 6.41 -3.92
C LEU A 39 1.88 7.17 -2.59
N GLY A 40 1.39 6.50 -1.55
CA GLY A 40 1.34 7.03 -0.19
C GLY A 40 2.72 7.46 0.30
N HIS A 41 3.75 6.63 0.10
CA HIS A 41 5.13 7.01 0.39
C HIS A 41 5.59 8.26 -0.38
N ASP A 42 5.36 8.32 -1.70
CA ASP A 42 5.72 9.49 -2.52
C ASP A 42 5.04 10.78 -2.05
N ARG A 43 3.76 10.69 -1.64
CA ARG A 43 2.97 11.86 -1.26
C ARG A 43 3.22 12.32 0.17
N LEU A 44 3.34 11.40 1.12
CA LEU A 44 3.42 11.70 2.55
C LEU A 44 4.85 11.87 3.05
N HIS A 45 5.84 11.17 2.46
CA HIS A 45 7.19 11.07 3.02
C HIS A 45 8.27 11.68 2.11
N LYS A 46 8.00 12.87 1.56
CA LYS A 46 8.93 13.58 0.67
C LYS A 46 10.27 13.81 1.37
N GLY A 47 11.35 13.24 0.81
CA GLY A 47 12.73 13.46 1.29
C GLY A 47 13.35 12.26 2.01
N ILE A 48 12.60 11.19 2.26
CA ILE A 48 13.15 9.93 2.77
C ILE A 48 13.61 9.10 1.56
N ASN A 49 14.90 8.77 1.50
CA ASN A 49 15.47 7.92 0.45
C ASN A 49 15.10 6.45 0.70
N ARG A 50 14.94 5.71 -0.40
CA ARG A 50 14.59 4.27 -0.56
C ARG A 50 15.08 3.31 0.55
N PHE A 51 16.27 3.56 1.09
CA PHE A 51 16.96 2.67 2.04
C PHE A 51 16.33 2.60 3.43
N PHE A 52 15.50 3.56 3.83
CA PHE A 52 14.85 3.51 5.16
C PHE A 52 13.62 2.58 5.23
N ILE A 53 13.05 2.20 4.08
CA ILE A 53 11.80 1.44 4.00
C ILE A 53 12.06 -0.08 4.03
N GLU A 54 13.25 -0.55 3.60
CA GLU A 54 13.58 -1.98 3.51
C GLU A 54 14.04 -2.60 4.86
N GLU A 55 14.35 -1.83 5.91
CA GLU A 55 15.05 -2.38 7.10
C GLU A 55 14.18 -3.07 8.18
N ASN A 56 12.84 -2.92 8.23
CA ASN A 56 12.07 -3.38 9.42
C ASN A 56 10.70 -4.08 9.19
N SER A 57 10.39 -4.55 7.99
CA SER A 57 9.00 -4.90 7.63
C SER A 57 8.47 -6.28 8.06
N TYR A 58 9.09 -6.98 9.03
CA TYR A 58 8.59 -8.31 9.45
C TYR A 58 7.90 -8.38 10.81
N PHE A 59 8.07 -7.40 11.73
CA PHE A 59 7.49 -7.55 13.08
C PHE A 59 6.80 -6.32 13.69
N ALA A 60 6.98 -5.12 13.13
CA ALA A 60 6.15 -3.95 13.47
C ALA A 60 6.26 -2.93 12.34
N PRO A 61 5.21 -2.72 11.51
CA PRO A 61 5.26 -1.69 10.49
C PRO A 61 5.54 -0.34 11.17
N GLY A 62 6.65 0.29 10.79
CA GLY A 62 7.01 1.60 11.29
C GLY A 62 5.88 2.61 11.03
N LYS A 63 5.91 3.75 11.72
CA LYS A 63 4.90 4.81 11.56
C LYS A 63 4.61 5.16 10.09
N LEU A 64 5.64 5.16 9.24
CA LEU A 64 5.55 5.44 7.81
C LEU A 64 4.76 4.36 7.04
N GLU A 65 5.03 3.08 7.28
CA GLU A 65 4.30 1.96 6.67
C GLU A 65 2.81 2.01 7.00
N ARG A 66 2.47 2.31 8.27
CA ARG A 66 1.07 2.49 8.69
C ARG A 66 0.40 3.67 7.98
N GLN A 67 1.10 4.79 7.84
CA GLN A 67 0.60 5.96 7.11
C GLN A 67 0.37 5.64 5.62
N ALA A 68 1.28 4.91 4.99
CA ALA A 68 1.14 4.49 3.59
C ALA A 68 0.01 3.47 3.39
N ASN A 69 -0.14 2.50 4.29
CA ASN A 69 -1.28 1.57 4.28
C ASN A 69 -2.61 2.31 4.41
N ARG A 70 -2.72 3.23 5.37
CA ARG A 70 -3.93 4.04 5.56
C ARG A 70 -4.23 4.90 4.34
N PHE A 71 -3.21 5.52 3.73
CA PHE A 71 -3.35 6.25 2.48
C PHE A 71 -3.90 5.35 1.36
N ALA A 72 -3.38 4.13 1.22
CA ALA A 72 -3.81 3.19 0.19
C ALA A 72 -5.29 2.80 0.34
N VAL A 73 -5.72 2.45 1.55
CA VAL A 73 -7.12 2.12 1.85
C VAL A 73 -8.03 3.30 1.50
N LEU A 74 -7.71 4.50 2.02
CA LEU A 74 -8.50 5.70 1.76
C LEU A 74 -8.57 6.05 0.27
N LEU A 75 -7.47 5.90 -0.46
CA LEU A 75 -7.44 6.17 -1.90
C LEU A 75 -8.30 5.17 -2.68
N LEU A 76 -8.21 3.88 -2.36
CA LEU A 76 -8.96 2.83 -3.05
C LEU A 76 -10.45 2.85 -2.71
N SER A 77 -10.83 3.34 -1.53
CA SER A 77 -12.23 3.50 -1.12
C SER A 77 -12.83 4.88 -1.41
N ALA A 78 -12.05 5.85 -1.91
CA ALA A 78 -12.50 7.25 -2.02
C ALA A 78 -13.74 7.46 -2.91
N ALA A 79 -13.97 6.59 -3.88
CA ALA A 79 -15.07 6.70 -4.84
C ALA A 79 -16.32 5.88 -4.45
N ALA A 80 -16.33 5.25 -3.26
CA ALA A 80 -17.41 4.39 -2.83
C ALA A 80 -17.72 4.59 -1.33
N SER A 81 -18.92 4.24 -0.94
CA SER A 81 -19.36 4.14 0.46
C SER A 81 -19.92 2.75 0.71
N PRO A 82 -19.87 2.26 1.96
CA PRO A 82 -20.57 1.03 2.33
C PRO A 82 -22.06 1.10 2.00
N GLU A 83 -22.64 -0.02 1.58
CA GLU A 83 -24.10 -0.16 1.43
C GLU A 83 -24.80 -0.28 2.80
N HIS A 84 -26.14 -0.23 2.82
CA HIS A 84 -26.90 -0.42 4.05
C HIS A 84 -26.64 -1.83 4.62
N ASP A 85 -26.32 -1.91 5.91
CA ASP A 85 -25.96 -3.15 6.62
C ASP A 85 -24.72 -3.90 6.09
N GLU A 86 -23.91 -3.28 5.21
CA GLU A 86 -22.66 -3.85 4.73
C GLU A 86 -21.56 -3.71 5.79
N SER A 87 -20.90 -4.84 6.13
CA SER A 87 -19.71 -4.79 6.99
C SER A 87 -18.55 -4.10 6.29
N LEU A 88 -17.66 -3.43 7.04
CA LEU A 88 -16.45 -2.82 6.45
C LEU A 88 -15.58 -3.85 5.71
N GLU A 89 -15.54 -5.09 6.20
CA GLU A 89 -14.82 -6.18 5.55
C GLU A 89 -15.39 -6.51 4.17
N ASN A 90 -16.71 -6.61 4.04
CA ASN A 90 -17.38 -6.84 2.75
C ASN A 90 -17.20 -5.64 1.82
N PHE A 91 -17.33 -4.42 2.36
CA PHE A 91 -17.09 -3.18 1.64
C PHE A 91 -15.69 -3.12 1.03
N TYR A 92 -14.65 -3.44 1.81
CA TYR A 92 -13.27 -3.45 1.32
C TYR A 92 -13.01 -4.60 0.35
N SER A 93 -13.58 -5.78 0.62
CA SER A 93 -13.46 -6.94 -0.26
C SER A 93 -14.03 -6.68 -1.64
N ARG A 94 -15.23 -6.07 -1.75
CA ARG A 94 -15.81 -5.73 -3.08
C ARG A 94 -15.03 -4.66 -3.84
N LEU A 95 -14.23 -3.84 -3.14
CA LEU A 95 -13.32 -2.88 -3.77
C LEU A 95 -12.00 -3.52 -4.24
N GLY A 96 -11.78 -4.80 -3.91
CA GLY A 96 -10.54 -5.52 -4.18
C GLY A 96 -9.38 -5.07 -3.28
N ILE A 97 -9.70 -4.60 -2.07
CA ILE A 97 -8.70 -4.31 -1.03
C ILE A 97 -8.42 -5.63 -0.30
N PRO A 98 -7.15 -6.09 -0.23
CA PRO A 98 -6.84 -7.35 0.45
C PRO A 98 -7.33 -7.36 1.91
N PRO A 99 -8.01 -8.41 2.38
CA PRO A 99 -8.56 -8.44 3.74
C PRO A 99 -7.46 -8.30 4.80
N GLU A 100 -6.25 -8.77 4.52
CA GLU A 100 -5.10 -8.71 5.43
C GLU A 100 -4.68 -7.26 5.76
N VAL A 101 -5.04 -6.27 4.93
CA VAL A 101 -4.65 -4.87 5.15
C VAL A 101 -5.70 -4.05 5.89
N GLY A 102 -6.97 -4.47 5.86
CA GLY A 102 -8.09 -3.72 6.46
C GLY A 102 -7.97 -3.57 7.97
N PHE A 103 -7.28 -4.50 8.63
CA PHE A 103 -7.12 -4.56 10.09
C PHE A 103 -6.09 -3.57 10.66
N PHE A 104 -5.29 -2.90 9.83
CA PHE A 104 -4.30 -1.91 10.31
C PHE A 104 -4.86 -0.48 10.42
N SER A 105 -6.18 -0.35 10.33
CA SER A 105 -6.89 0.94 10.33
C SER A 105 -7.19 1.48 11.73
N GLU A 106 -6.93 0.71 12.79
CA GLU A 106 -7.14 1.20 14.16
C GLU A 106 -6.01 2.15 14.61
N PRO A 107 -6.36 3.23 15.33
CA PRO A 107 -5.44 4.31 15.71
C PRO A 107 -4.28 3.87 16.62
#